data_AF-A0A2E6PU57-F1
#
_entry.id   AF-A0A2E6PU57-F1
#
_cell.length_a   1.000
_cell.length_b   1.000
_cell.length_c   1.000
_cell.angle_alpha   90.00
_cell.angle_beta   90.00
_cell.angle_gamma   90.00
#
_symmetry.space_group_name_H-M   'P 1'
#
loop_
_entity.id
_entity.type
_entity.pdbx_description
1 polymer ?
#
loop_
_entity_poly.entity_id
_entity_poly.type
_entity_poly.pdbx_seq_one_letter_code
_entity_poly.pdbx_strand_id
1 'polypeptide(L)'
;MSAISKIKWKRLLNELTFLHEENDLISTVISDSNQDFQDYYQKFCDKMSFDIDRLNEQNQDRISSLYGHNSDDEDVESTKKLLEDTYNEITKYFEPPVYSFEEKDEEEIPDNEYEMTQDEKEMHDAFTKLFRSLAMKLHPDKLSSSLTKEERNDMIQLFNKAKKALDERRYFVLLELAARFNIKTPRNYKQQIRWMKKEIGVLRSIVEQQKQTYNYAFAECETEPERDALIKKFMKQLFKINF
;
A
#
# COMPACT_ATOMS: atom_id res chain seq x y z
N MET A 1 -8.21 18.35 27.92
CA MET A 1 -8.45 16.96 27.43
C MET A 1 -8.43 16.04 28.65
N SER A 2 -9.41 15.15 28.80
CA SER A 2 -9.39 14.16 29.90
C SER A 2 -8.25 13.16 29.71
N ALA A 3 -7.68 12.64 30.81
CA ALA A 3 -6.60 11.65 30.78
C ALA A 3 -6.98 10.41 29.93
N ILE A 4 -8.24 9.99 30.00
CA ILE A 4 -8.78 8.87 29.22
C ILE A 4 -8.72 9.15 27.72
N SER A 5 -9.14 10.34 27.29
CA SER A 5 -9.10 10.74 25.88
C SER A 5 -7.66 10.85 25.36
N LYS A 6 -6.70 11.21 26.23
CA LYS A 6 -5.27 11.27 25.89
C LYS A 6 -4.69 9.89 25.64
N ILE A 7 -5.02 8.93 26.51
CA ILE A 7 -4.61 7.53 26.36
C ILE A 7 -5.19 6.96 25.06
N LYS A 8 -6.49 7.18 24.81
CA LYS A 8 -7.16 6.72 23.59
C LYS A 8 -6.52 7.30 22.33
N TRP A 9 -6.24 8.60 22.32
CA TRP A 9 -5.56 9.26 21.20
C TRP A 9 -4.18 8.67 20.95
N LYS A 10 -3.36 8.48 22.01
CA LYS A 10 -2.03 7.87 21.88
C LYS A 10 -2.08 6.43 21.35
N ARG A 11 -3.04 5.62 21.81
CA ARG A 11 -3.22 4.24 21.32
C ARG A 11 -3.53 4.22 19.82
N LEU A 12 -4.48 5.04 19.38
CA LEU A 12 -4.83 5.15 17.96
C LEU A 12 -3.66 5.68 17.12
N LEU A 13 -2.89 6.63 17.65
CA LEU A 13 -1.71 7.13 16.95
C LEU A 13 -0.67 6.03 16.74
N ASN A 14 -0.35 5.27 17.80
CA ASN A 14 0.62 4.18 17.71
C ASN A 14 0.17 3.08 16.76
N GLU A 15 -1.12 2.73 16.80
CA GLU A 15 -1.71 1.75 15.89
C GLU A 15 -1.67 2.21 14.43
N LEU A 16 -1.98 3.49 14.18
CA LEU A 16 -1.88 4.08 12.85
C LEU A 16 -0.43 4.07 12.34
N THR A 17 0.54 4.43 13.20
CA THR A 17 1.97 4.38 12.86
C THR A 17 2.38 2.96 12.50
N PHE A 18 2.04 1.98 13.34
CA PHE A 18 2.33 0.57 13.08
C PHE A 18 1.79 0.09 11.74
N LEU A 19 0.52 0.38 11.42
CA LEU A 19 -0.10 -0.06 10.17
C LEU A 19 0.55 0.58 8.93
N HIS A 20 0.98 1.84 9.01
CA HIS A 20 1.72 2.46 7.93
C HIS A 20 3.09 1.82 7.72
N GLU A 21 3.82 1.54 8.82
CA GLU A 21 5.11 0.85 8.76
C GLU A 21 4.96 -0.57 8.21
N GLU A 22 3.92 -1.30 8.65
CA GLU A 22 3.58 -2.62 8.14
C GLU A 22 3.24 -2.58 6.64
N ASN A 23 2.41 -1.64 6.21
CA ASN A 23 2.06 -1.47 4.80
C ASN A 23 3.30 -1.14 3.94
N ASP A 24 4.17 -0.26 4.41
CA ASP A 24 5.42 0.08 3.70
C ASP A 24 6.36 -1.14 3.61
N LEU A 25 6.47 -1.92 4.69
CA LEU A 25 7.25 -3.16 4.71
C LEU A 25 6.70 -4.18 3.72
N ILE A 26 5.39 -4.46 3.76
CA ILE A 26 4.73 -5.41 2.88
C ILE A 26 4.88 -4.98 1.42
N SER A 27 4.69 -3.68 1.14
CA SER A 27 4.88 -3.14 -0.21
C SER A 27 6.32 -3.35 -0.71
N THR A 28 7.31 -3.21 0.17
CA THR A 28 8.72 -3.48 -0.14
C THR A 28 8.95 -4.97 -0.40
N VAL A 29 8.44 -5.85 0.47
CA VAL A 29 8.55 -7.31 0.31
C VAL A 29 7.92 -7.78 -1.00
N ILE A 30 6.75 -7.26 -1.34
CA ILE A 30 6.10 -7.56 -2.62
C ILE A 30 6.99 -7.11 -3.77
N SER A 31 7.46 -5.86 -3.75
CA SER A 31 8.35 -5.33 -4.80
C SER A 31 9.63 -6.15 -4.98
N ASP A 32 10.26 -6.55 -3.89
CA ASP A 32 11.51 -7.32 -3.93
C ASP A 32 11.25 -8.76 -4.40
N SER A 33 10.14 -9.36 -3.99
CA SER A 33 9.77 -10.73 -4.36
C SER A 33 9.25 -10.86 -5.79
N ASN A 34 8.94 -9.76 -6.48
CA ASN A 34 8.39 -9.79 -7.84
C ASN A 34 9.29 -10.56 -8.81
N GLN A 35 10.59 -10.23 -8.85
CA GLN A 35 11.53 -10.87 -9.76
C GLN A 35 11.72 -12.35 -9.42
N ASP A 36 11.85 -12.67 -8.12
CA ASP A 36 12.06 -14.04 -7.66
C ASP A 36 10.86 -14.94 -8.00
N PHE A 37 9.64 -14.41 -7.86
CA PHE A 37 8.41 -15.11 -8.24
C PHE A 37 8.38 -15.41 -9.73
N GLN A 38 8.70 -14.42 -10.57
CA GLN A 38 8.73 -14.57 -12.03
C GLN A 38 9.75 -15.62 -12.48
N ASP A 39 10.98 -15.51 -11.97
CA ASP A 39 12.06 -16.44 -12.28
C ASP A 39 11.69 -17.87 -11.88
N TYR A 40 11.03 -18.04 -10.73
CA TYR A 40 10.59 -19.34 -10.27
C TYR A 40 9.43 -19.88 -11.10
N TYR A 41 8.45 -19.04 -11.43
CA TYR A 41 7.33 -19.39 -12.28
C TYR A 41 7.77 -19.88 -13.67
N GLN A 42 8.72 -19.18 -14.29
CA GLN A 42 9.28 -19.58 -15.59
C GLN A 42 9.96 -20.95 -15.50
N LYS A 43 10.84 -21.15 -14.51
CA LYS A 43 11.52 -22.42 -14.28
C LYS A 43 10.53 -23.57 -14.02
N PHE A 44 9.45 -23.29 -13.31
CA PHE A 44 8.40 -24.28 -13.04
C PHE A 44 7.68 -24.70 -14.33
N CYS A 45 7.33 -23.73 -15.19
CA CYS A 45 6.69 -24.00 -16.47
C CYS A 45 7.62 -24.80 -17.40
N ASP A 46 8.89 -24.42 -17.49
CA ASP A 46 9.89 -25.13 -18.29
C ASP A 46 10.05 -26.59 -17.83
N LYS A 47 10.15 -26.81 -16.51
CA LYS A 47 10.24 -28.16 -15.91
C LYS A 47 9.05 -29.04 -16.24
N MET A 48 7.85 -28.45 -16.29
CA MET A 48 6.62 -29.16 -16.61
C MET A 48 6.31 -29.17 -18.12
N SER A 49 7.18 -28.57 -18.95
CA SER A 49 7.00 -28.42 -20.40
C SER A 49 5.70 -27.70 -20.79
N PHE A 50 5.30 -26.70 -20.02
CA PHE A 50 4.19 -25.81 -20.37
C PHE A 50 4.66 -24.71 -21.32
N ASP A 51 3.97 -24.56 -22.44
CA ASP A 51 4.14 -23.44 -23.37
C ASP A 51 3.31 -22.25 -22.87
N ILE A 52 3.99 -21.32 -22.16
CA ILE A 52 3.37 -20.16 -21.52
C ILE A 52 2.73 -19.24 -22.56
N ASP A 53 3.40 -19.02 -23.70
CA ASP A 53 2.90 -18.15 -24.77
C ASP A 53 1.56 -18.68 -25.30
N ARG A 54 1.50 -19.99 -25.59
CA ARG A 54 0.26 -20.63 -26.01
C ARG A 54 -0.83 -20.63 -24.94
N LEU A 55 -0.46 -20.79 -23.67
CA LEU A 55 -1.40 -20.76 -22.54
C LEU A 55 -2.02 -19.37 -22.34
N ASN A 56 -1.22 -18.32 -22.53
CA ASN A 56 -1.67 -16.94 -22.45
C ASN A 56 -2.62 -16.60 -23.59
N GLU A 57 -2.29 -16.98 -24.83
CA GLU A 57 -3.19 -16.81 -25.99
C GLU A 57 -4.55 -17.51 -25.77
N GLN A 58 -4.53 -18.76 -25.28
CA GLN A 58 -5.76 -19.54 -25.08
C GLN A 58 -6.65 -19.02 -23.95
N ASN A 59 -6.09 -18.26 -23.00
CA ASN A 59 -6.80 -17.75 -21.84
C ASN A 59 -6.87 -16.21 -21.83
N GLN A 60 -6.58 -15.57 -22.97
CA GLN A 60 -6.48 -14.12 -23.11
C GLN A 60 -7.73 -13.39 -22.62
N ASP A 61 -8.92 -13.81 -23.08
CA ASP A 61 -10.21 -13.23 -22.66
C ASP A 61 -10.43 -13.33 -21.15
N ARG A 62 -9.98 -14.44 -20.56
CA ARG A 62 -10.13 -14.72 -19.14
C ARG A 62 -9.16 -13.90 -18.31
N ILE A 63 -7.92 -13.78 -18.78
CA ILE A 63 -6.90 -12.89 -18.21
C ILE A 63 -7.45 -11.46 -18.26
N SER A 64 -7.88 -10.98 -19.42
CA SER A 64 -8.47 -9.63 -19.58
C SER A 64 -9.68 -9.41 -18.65
N SER A 65 -10.57 -10.39 -18.53
CA SER A 65 -11.72 -10.33 -17.63
C SER A 65 -11.32 -10.34 -16.15
N LEU A 66 -10.27 -11.09 -15.77
CA LEU A 66 -9.77 -11.14 -14.39
C LEU A 66 -9.06 -9.84 -14.00
N TYR A 67 -8.39 -9.19 -14.94
CA TYR A 67 -7.64 -7.95 -14.71
C TYR A 67 -8.42 -6.67 -15.10
N GLY A 68 -9.69 -6.79 -15.49
CA GLY A 68 -10.62 -5.66 -15.62
C GLY A 68 -10.33 -4.70 -16.76
N HIS A 69 -9.83 -5.18 -17.90
CA HIS A 69 -9.67 -4.37 -19.12
C HIS A 69 -10.71 -4.74 -20.18
N ASN A 70 -11.36 -3.71 -20.75
CA ASN A 70 -12.33 -3.84 -21.84
C ASN A 70 -11.62 -4.42 -23.08
N SER A 71 -12.23 -5.47 -23.64
CA SER A 71 -11.71 -6.38 -24.66
C SER A 71 -11.58 -5.80 -26.08
N ASP A 72 -11.35 -4.49 -26.22
CA ASP A 72 -11.40 -3.84 -27.55
C ASP A 72 -10.04 -3.81 -28.29
N ASP A 73 -8.95 -4.31 -27.68
CA ASP A 73 -7.63 -4.42 -28.31
C ASP A 73 -7.25 -5.88 -28.61
N GLU A 74 -7.56 -6.35 -29.83
CA GLU A 74 -7.27 -7.70 -30.36
C GLU A 74 -5.80 -7.94 -30.76
N ASP A 75 -4.80 -7.48 -29.99
CA ASP A 75 -3.38 -7.72 -30.33
C ASP A 75 -2.68 -8.62 -29.30
N VAL A 76 -2.14 -9.75 -29.76
CA VAL A 76 -1.38 -10.72 -28.93
C VAL A 76 -0.14 -10.06 -28.33
N GLU A 77 0.50 -9.15 -29.07
CA GLU A 77 1.63 -8.34 -28.61
C GLU A 77 1.18 -7.35 -27.52
N SER A 78 -0.03 -6.80 -27.64
CA SER A 78 -0.64 -5.98 -26.58
C SER A 78 -0.79 -6.81 -25.33
N THR A 79 -1.33 -8.03 -25.37
CA THR A 79 -1.48 -8.88 -24.18
C THR A 79 -0.21 -9.48 -23.61
N LYS A 80 0.82 -9.72 -24.42
CA LYS A 80 2.15 -10.13 -23.92
C LYS A 80 2.83 -8.98 -23.18
N LYS A 81 2.74 -7.79 -23.76
CA LYS A 81 3.18 -6.55 -23.13
C LYS A 81 2.30 -6.15 -21.95
N LEU A 82 1.00 -6.45 -22.00
CA LEU A 82 0.06 -6.27 -20.90
C LEU A 82 0.35 -7.29 -19.82
N LEU A 83 0.78 -8.50 -20.12
CA LEU A 83 1.26 -9.48 -19.15
C LEU A 83 2.59 -8.99 -18.56
N GLU A 84 3.57 -8.53 -19.34
CA GLU A 84 4.82 -7.93 -18.84
C GLU A 84 4.60 -6.65 -18.00
N ASP A 85 3.66 -5.80 -18.40
CA ASP A 85 3.27 -4.57 -17.70
C ASP A 85 2.36 -4.89 -16.50
N THR A 86 1.45 -5.86 -16.61
CA THR A 86 0.69 -6.40 -15.47
C THR A 86 1.55 -7.26 -14.58
N TYR A 87 2.68 -7.83 -15.00
CA TYR A 87 3.64 -8.52 -14.13
C TYR A 87 4.27 -7.54 -13.13
N ASN A 88 4.25 -6.23 -13.44
CA ASN A 88 4.51 -5.13 -12.49
C ASN A 88 3.25 -4.72 -11.68
N GLU A 89 2.03 -5.07 -12.14
CA GLU A 89 0.71 -4.84 -11.51
C GLU A 89 -0.07 -6.14 -11.15
N ILE A 90 0.58 -7.26 -10.79
CA ILE A 90 -0.09 -8.47 -10.22
C ILE A 90 -0.50 -8.17 -8.77
N THR A 91 -1.21 -7.06 -8.58
CA THR A 91 -1.57 -6.45 -7.30
C THR A 91 -3.09 -6.31 -7.10
N LYS A 92 -3.93 -7.00 -7.89
CA LYS A 92 -5.37 -7.06 -7.64
C LYS A 92 -5.95 -8.49 -7.69
N TYR A 93 -6.00 -9.11 -6.51
CA TYR A 93 -6.81 -10.27 -6.08
C TYR A 93 -6.41 -11.71 -6.49
N PHE A 94 -6.48 -12.79 -5.68
CA PHE A 94 -6.51 -13.14 -4.24
C PHE A 94 -6.45 -14.69 -4.18
N GLU A 95 -5.85 -15.28 -3.15
CA GLU A 95 -6.11 -16.69 -2.81
C GLU A 95 -7.60 -16.84 -2.46
N PRO A 96 -8.37 -17.79 -3.07
CA PRO A 96 -9.78 -17.92 -2.75
C PRO A 96 -9.94 -18.26 -1.26
N PRO A 97 -10.81 -17.54 -0.52
CA PRO A 97 -10.98 -17.76 0.91
C PRO A 97 -11.47 -19.19 1.17
N VAL A 98 -10.76 -19.89 2.05
CA VAL A 98 -11.25 -21.13 2.66
C VAL A 98 -12.38 -20.72 3.64
N TYR A 99 -13.64 -21.07 3.33
CA TYR A 99 -14.89 -21.02 4.12
C TYR A 99 -14.75 -20.61 5.61
N SER A 100 -15.60 -19.80 6.25
CA SER A 100 -16.98 -19.38 6.02
C SER A 100 -17.28 -18.13 6.87
N PHE A 101 -17.94 -17.10 6.34
CA PHE A 101 -18.69 -16.15 7.18
C PHE A 101 -19.95 -15.73 6.43
N GLU A 102 -21.05 -15.76 7.16
CA GLU A 102 -22.43 -15.51 6.71
C GLU A 102 -22.53 -14.20 5.91
N GLU A 103 -23.31 -14.26 4.82
CA GLU A 103 -23.73 -13.12 4.01
C GLU A 103 -24.23 -11.98 4.91
N LYS A 104 -23.44 -10.91 4.99
CA LYS A 104 -23.94 -9.59 5.35
C LYS A 104 -23.69 -8.70 4.16
N ASP A 105 -24.78 -8.48 3.44
CA ASP A 105 -25.08 -7.36 2.54
C ASP A 105 -23.83 -6.66 1.97
N GLU A 106 -23.49 -7.06 0.75
CA GLU A 106 -22.65 -6.28 -0.15
C GLU A 106 -23.31 -4.92 -0.41
N GLU A 107 -22.95 -3.92 0.40
CA GLU A 107 -23.06 -2.53 -0.04
C GLU A 107 -21.98 -2.32 -1.11
N GLU A 108 -22.40 -2.36 -2.38
CA GLU A 108 -21.63 -1.89 -3.53
C GLU A 108 -20.93 -0.58 -3.16
N ILE A 109 -19.59 -0.56 -3.20
CA ILE A 109 -18.81 0.67 -3.07
C ILE A 109 -19.12 1.48 -4.33
N PRO A 110 -19.88 2.59 -4.25
CA PRO A 110 -20.19 3.37 -5.43
C PRO A 110 -18.91 4.06 -5.88
N ASP A 111 -18.64 4.02 -7.18
CA ASP A 111 -17.57 4.75 -7.87
C ASP A 111 -17.86 6.26 -7.87
N ASN A 112 -17.93 6.82 -6.66
CA ASN A 112 -18.30 8.20 -6.40
C ASN A 112 -17.03 8.97 -6.06
N GLU A 113 -16.76 9.99 -6.88
CA GLU A 113 -15.80 11.07 -6.66
C GLU A 113 -15.58 11.31 -5.15
N TYR A 114 -14.39 11.00 -4.62
CA TYR A 114 -14.12 11.01 -3.17
C TYR A 114 -14.32 12.41 -2.60
N GLU A 115 -15.53 12.71 -2.13
CA GLU A 115 -15.81 13.97 -1.44
C GLU A 115 -15.18 13.91 -0.04
N MET A 116 -14.09 14.67 0.14
CA MET A 116 -13.49 14.82 1.46
C MET A 116 -14.55 15.30 2.46
N THR A 117 -14.74 14.52 3.52
CA THR A 117 -15.65 14.89 4.61
C THR A 117 -15.22 16.22 5.22
N GLN A 118 -16.15 16.97 5.82
CA GLN A 118 -15.82 18.23 6.49
C GLN A 118 -14.72 18.04 7.56
N ASP A 119 -14.72 16.90 8.25
CA ASP A 119 -13.69 16.56 9.22
C ASP A 119 -12.31 16.36 8.59
N GLU A 120 -12.22 15.80 7.38
CA GLU A 120 -10.96 15.61 6.65
C GLU A 120 -10.36 16.94 6.18
N LYS A 121 -11.21 17.86 5.71
CA LYS A 121 -10.78 19.22 5.35
C LYS A 121 -10.25 19.97 6.59
N GLU A 122 -10.98 19.91 7.70
CA GLU A 122 -10.55 20.53 8.96
C GLU A 122 -9.23 19.92 9.49
N MET A 123 -9.04 18.61 9.31
CA MET A 123 -7.81 17.92 9.65
C MET A 123 -6.65 18.36 8.75
N HIS A 124 -6.84 18.33 7.44
CA HIS A 124 -5.83 18.74 6.48
C HIS A 124 -5.40 20.21 6.71
N ASP A 125 -6.34 21.10 6.99
CA ASP A 125 -6.06 22.50 7.34
C ASP A 125 -5.25 22.64 8.63
N ALA A 126 -5.61 21.86 9.66
CA ALA A 126 -4.89 21.87 10.93
C ALA A 126 -3.43 21.37 10.77
N PHE A 127 -3.23 20.32 9.98
CA PHE A 127 -1.90 19.77 9.69
C PHE A 127 -1.11 20.63 8.70
N THR A 128 -1.76 21.32 7.77
CA THR A 128 -1.14 22.34 6.92
C THR A 128 -0.57 23.48 7.75
N LYS A 129 -1.29 23.95 8.78
CA LYS A 129 -0.79 24.97 9.71
C LYS A 129 0.41 24.45 10.54
N LEU A 130 0.37 23.17 10.94
CA LEU A 130 1.49 22.53 11.63
C LEU A 130 2.71 22.42 10.71
N PHE A 131 2.53 22.00 9.47
CA PHE A 131 3.57 21.93 8.45
C PHE A 131 4.17 23.31 8.18
N ARG A 132 3.37 24.37 8.03
CA ARG A 132 3.90 25.74 7.90
C ARG A 132 4.76 26.15 9.10
N SER A 133 4.36 25.75 10.31
CA SER A 133 5.15 26.01 11.52
C SER A 133 6.46 25.23 11.55
N LEU A 134 6.46 23.98 11.07
CA LEU A 134 7.66 23.15 10.89
C LEU A 134 8.57 23.72 9.81
N ALA A 135 8.01 24.07 8.65
CA ALA A 135 8.69 24.69 7.53
C ALA A 135 9.42 25.95 7.98
N MET A 136 8.80 26.81 8.78
CA MET A 136 9.47 28.03 9.28
C MET A 136 10.73 27.76 10.10
N LYS A 137 10.89 26.56 10.70
CA LYS A 137 12.11 26.14 11.39
C LYS A 137 13.07 25.32 10.52
N LEU A 138 12.54 24.54 9.58
CA LEU A 138 13.27 23.58 8.77
C LEU A 138 13.66 24.09 7.37
N HIS A 139 13.14 25.23 6.95
CA HIS A 139 13.32 25.73 5.59
C HIS A 139 14.80 26.00 5.30
N PRO A 140 15.33 25.54 4.14
CA PRO A 140 16.76 25.66 3.81
C PRO A 140 17.30 27.09 3.88
N ASP A 141 16.44 28.06 3.55
CA ASP A 141 16.77 29.51 3.55
C ASP A 141 16.88 30.13 4.96
N LYS A 142 16.34 29.47 5.99
CA LYS A 142 16.39 29.95 7.39
C LYS A 142 17.44 29.25 8.24
N LEU A 143 18.19 28.32 7.65
CA LEU A 143 19.29 27.64 8.31
C LEU A 143 20.44 28.63 8.48
N SER A 144 20.92 28.78 9.73
CA SER A 144 22.02 29.69 10.01
C SER A 144 23.25 29.32 9.17
N SER A 145 23.97 30.34 8.71
CA SER A 145 25.23 30.21 7.97
C SER A 145 26.34 29.50 8.77
N SER A 146 26.10 29.23 10.07
CA SER A 146 26.97 28.50 10.98
C SER A 146 26.78 26.98 10.98
N LEU A 147 25.74 26.44 10.34
CA LEU A 147 25.52 24.98 10.25
C LEU A 147 26.48 24.35 9.25
N THR A 148 26.98 23.16 9.61
CA THR A 148 27.79 22.34 8.70
C THR A 148 26.98 21.92 7.48
N LYS A 149 27.68 21.52 6.41
CA LYS A 149 27.03 21.02 5.18
C LYS A 149 26.14 19.80 5.47
N GLU A 150 26.54 18.97 6.42
CA GLU A 150 25.81 17.77 6.84
C GLU A 150 24.52 18.13 7.57
N GLU A 151 24.58 19.00 8.59
CA GLU A 151 23.38 19.44 9.31
C GLU A 151 22.39 20.18 8.39
N ARG A 152 22.89 20.91 7.38
CA ARG A 152 22.05 21.53 6.36
C ARG A 152 21.30 20.48 5.53
N ASN A 153 21.98 19.41 5.15
CA ASN A 153 21.37 18.32 4.40
C ASN A 153 20.31 17.59 5.22
N ASP A 154 20.58 17.32 6.51
CA ASP A 154 19.61 16.70 7.42
C ASP A 154 18.34 17.54 7.57
N MET A 155 18.47 18.85 7.66
CA MET A 155 17.32 19.76 7.74
C MET A 155 16.50 19.77 6.45
N ILE A 156 17.16 19.72 5.29
CA ILE A 156 16.49 19.58 3.98
C ILE A 156 15.75 18.24 3.90
N GLN A 157 16.37 17.15 4.35
CA GLN A 157 15.72 15.83 4.40
C GLN A 157 14.50 15.84 5.32
N LEU A 158 14.61 16.45 6.50
CA LEU A 158 13.48 16.59 7.43
C LEU A 158 12.35 17.44 6.85
N PHE A 159 12.69 18.51 6.12
CA PHE A 159 11.70 19.32 5.41
C PHE A 159 10.98 18.53 4.32
N ASN A 160 11.72 17.80 3.49
CA ASN A 160 11.15 16.94 2.44
C ASN A 160 10.30 15.82 3.04
N LYS A 161 10.74 15.20 4.13
CA LYS A 161 9.96 14.21 4.89
C LYS A 161 8.64 14.81 5.39
N ALA A 162 8.67 16.02 5.95
CA ALA A 162 7.47 16.71 6.41
C ALA A 162 6.52 17.05 5.24
N LYS A 163 7.07 17.47 4.09
CA LYS A 163 6.28 17.78 2.89
C LYS A 163 5.58 16.54 2.35
N LYS A 164 6.35 15.47 2.13
CA LYS A 164 5.83 14.16 1.68
C LYS A 164 4.74 13.64 2.62
N ALA A 165 4.94 13.77 3.93
CA ALA A 165 3.95 13.38 4.93
C ALA A 165 2.64 14.19 4.88
N LEU A 166 2.68 15.46 4.48
CA LEU A 166 1.48 16.27 4.28
C LEU A 166 0.72 15.83 3.02
N ASP A 167 1.45 15.62 1.93
CA ASP A 167 0.91 15.23 0.62
C ASP A 167 0.27 13.83 0.68
N GLU A 168 0.95 12.87 1.33
CA GLU A 168 0.46 11.49 1.53
C GLU A 168 -0.49 11.34 2.73
N ARG A 169 -0.89 12.46 3.37
CA ARG A 169 -1.77 12.49 4.56
C ARG A 169 -1.26 11.66 5.75
N ARG A 170 0.04 11.36 5.81
CA ARG A 170 0.76 10.72 6.92
C ARG A 170 0.99 11.69 8.08
N TYR A 171 -0.10 12.24 8.63
CA TYR A 171 -0.06 13.32 9.62
C TYR A 171 0.65 12.95 10.94
N PHE A 172 0.78 11.66 11.25
CA PHE A 172 1.55 11.19 12.42
C PHE A 172 3.02 11.59 12.35
N VAL A 173 3.62 11.61 11.16
CA VAL A 173 5.01 12.06 10.94
C VAL A 173 5.14 13.55 11.30
N LEU A 174 4.15 14.36 10.96
CA LEU A 174 4.14 15.78 11.34
C LEU A 174 4.03 15.96 12.86
N LEU A 175 3.28 15.10 13.56
CA LEU A 175 3.21 15.13 15.03
C LEU A 175 4.54 14.76 15.68
N GLU A 176 5.23 13.76 15.14
CA GLU A 176 6.55 13.33 15.61
C GLU A 176 7.59 14.46 15.43
N LEU A 177 7.63 15.06 14.24
CA LEU A 177 8.50 16.20 13.96
C LEU A 177 8.15 17.41 14.84
N ALA A 178 6.86 17.68 15.05
CA ALA A 178 6.43 18.75 15.95
C ALA A 178 6.89 18.52 17.39
N ALA A 179 6.85 17.28 17.89
CA ALA A 179 7.40 16.93 19.20
C ALA A 179 8.92 17.17 19.26
N ARG A 180 9.65 16.73 18.23
CA ARG A 180 11.11 16.91 18.12
C ARG A 180 11.53 18.38 18.13
N PHE A 181 10.80 19.24 17.43
CA PHE A 181 11.08 20.68 17.34
C PHE A 181 10.32 21.53 18.35
N ASN A 182 9.65 20.91 19.33
CA ASN A 182 8.84 21.55 20.37
C ASN A 182 7.85 22.58 19.79
N ILE A 183 7.14 22.19 18.73
CA ILE A 183 6.10 22.98 18.06
C ILE A 183 4.74 22.60 18.63
N LYS A 184 3.86 23.59 18.83
CA LYS A 184 2.51 23.37 19.33
C LYS A 184 1.70 22.54 18.33
N THR A 185 1.23 21.38 18.76
CA THR A 185 0.36 20.52 17.96
C THR A 185 -1.10 21.01 17.98
N PRO A 186 -1.87 20.75 16.90
CA PRO A 186 -3.30 21.03 16.85
C PRO A 186 -4.06 20.31 17.99
N ARG A 187 -5.00 21.03 18.64
CA ARG A 187 -5.79 20.52 19.77
C ARG A 187 -7.16 19.96 19.37
N ASN A 188 -7.41 19.76 18.07
CA ASN A 188 -8.65 19.19 17.52
C ASN A 188 -8.71 17.66 17.70
N TYR A 189 -8.51 17.19 18.92
CA TYR A 189 -8.34 15.77 19.24
C TYR A 189 -9.57 14.89 18.93
N LYS A 190 -10.78 15.46 18.96
CA LYS A 190 -12.00 14.72 18.59
C LYS A 190 -11.99 14.37 17.10
N GLN A 191 -11.67 15.36 16.26
CA GLN A 191 -11.51 15.19 14.82
C GLN A 191 -10.35 14.23 14.52
N GLN A 192 -9.21 14.41 15.19
CA GLN A 192 -8.07 13.50 15.04
C GLN A 192 -8.45 12.05 15.39
N ILE A 193 -9.16 11.80 16.50
CA ILE A 193 -9.61 10.45 16.87
C ILE A 193 -10.55 9.84 15.82
N ARG A 194 -11.47 10.64 15.27
CA ARG A 194 -12.42 10.17 14.24
C ARG A 194 -11.69 9.82 12.95
N TRP A 195 -10.81 10.72 12.48
CA TRP A 195 -9.98 10.49 11.31
C TRP A 195 -9.09 9.26 11.48
N MET A 196 -8.33 9.15 12.59
CA MET A 196 -7.44 8.01 12.84
C MET A 196 -8.20 6.68 12.78
N LYS A 197 -9.43 6.61 13.31
CA LYS A 197 -10.24 5.39 13.22
C LYS A 197 -10.63 5.01 11.80
N LYS A 198 -11.00 5.99 10.97
CA LYS A 198 -11.33 5.78 9.56
C LYS A 198 -10.09 5.30 8.81
N GLU A 199 -8.97 6.00 9.00
CA GLU A 199 -7.70 5.68 8.36
C GLU A 199 -7.19 4.29 8.73
N ILE A 200 -7.25 3.91 10.01
CA ILE A 200 -6.90 2.56 10.50
C ILE A 200 -7.75 1.49 9.79
N GLY A 201 -9.05 1.73 9.61
CA GLY A 201 -9.93 0.80 8.90
C GLY A 201 -9.51 0.59 7.45
N VAL A 202 -9.21 1.68 6.75
CA VAL A 202 -8.73 1.65 5.36
C VAL A 202 -7.38 0.93 5.27
N LEU A 203 -6.40 1.30 6.10
CA LEU A 203 -5.07 0.70 6.08
C LEU A 203 -5.09 -0.79 6.42
N ARG A 204 -5.91 -1.23 7.37
CA ARG A 204 -6.08 -2.66 7.64
C ARG A 204 -6.59 -3.41 6.43
N SER A 205 -7.56 -2.84 5.71
CA SER A 205 -8.07 -3.44 4.48
C SER A 205 -7.01 -3.51 3.39
N ILE A 206 -6.19 -2.47 3.24
CA ILE A 206 -5.08 -2.44 2.28
C ILE A 206 -4.01 -3.49 2.65
N VAL A 207 -3.58 -3.51 3.91
CA VAL A 207 -2.59 -4.48 4.41
C VAL A 207 -3.09 -5.91 4.20
N GLU A 208 -4.35 -6.18 4.53
CA GLU A 208 -4.95 -7.49 4.32
C GLU A 208 -4.98 -7.86 2.84
N GLN A 209 -5.35 -6.93 1.96
CA GLN A 209 -5.32 -7.13 0.51
C GLN A 209 -3.91 -7.43 -0.02
N GLN A 210 -2.90 -6.72 0.48
CA GLN A 210 -1.51 -6.93 0.09
C GLN A 210 -1.00 -8.30 0.53
N LYS A 211 -1.35 -8.75 1.75
CA LYS A 211 -0.96 -10.07 2.26
C LYS A 211 -1.55 -11.24 1.46
N GLN A 212 -2.69 -11.03 0.83
CA GLN A 212 -3.34 -12.06 0.00
C GLN A 212 -2.81 -12.11 -1.44
N THR A 213 -1.78 -11.32 -1.76
CA THR A 213 -1.11 -11.38 -3.06
C THR A 213 -0.18 -12.58 -3.17
N TYR A 214 -0.06 -13.14 -4.37
CA TYR A 214 0.85 -14.26 -4.65
C TYR A 214 2.32 -13.89 -4.37
N ASN A 215 2.72 -12.64 -4.60
CA ASN A 215 4.09 -12.20 -4.36
C ASN A 215 4.40 -12.16 -2.86
N TYR A 216 3.47 -11.66 -2.04
CA TYR A 216 3.63 -11.73 -0.59
C TYR A 216 3.65 -13.19 -0.10
N ALA A 217 2.70 -14.01 -0.54
CA ALA A 217 2.64 -15.42 -0.16
C ALA A 217 3.91 -16.18 -0.59
N PHE A 218 4.49 -15.82 -1.75
CA PHE A 218 5.74 -16.40 -2.22
C PHE A 218 6.93 -15.98 -1.37
N ALA A 219 6.99 -14.72 -0.95
CA ALA A 219 8.01 -14.22 -0.04
C ALA A 219 7.96 -14.92 1.33
N GLU A 220 6.77 -15.31 1.80
CA GLU A 220 6.61 -16.10 3.03
C GLU A 220 6.92 -17.60 2.86
N CYS A 221 7.04 -18.12 1.63
CA CYS A 221 7.37 -19.52 1.40
C CYS A 221 8.86 -19.79 1.70
N GLU A 222 9.12 -20.59 2.74
CA GLU A 222 10.47 -20.96 3.15
C GLU A 222 11.03 -22.13 2.32
N THR A 223 10.16 -22.97 1.76
CA THR A 223 10.57 -24.21 1.09
C THR A 223 10.15 -24.28 -0.39
N GLU A 224 10.91 -25.01 -1.22
CA GLU A 224 10.55 -25.24 -2.63
C GLU A 224 9.17 -25.91 -2.81
N PRO A 225 8.77 -26.93 -2.02
CA PRO A 225 7.44 -27.53 -2.15
C PRO A 225 6.29 -26.55 -1.90
N GLU A 226 6.45 -25.57 -1.00
CA GLU A 226 5.46 -24.52 -0.75
C GLU A 226 5.35 -23.58 -1.97
N ARG A 227 6.49 -23.19 -2.54
CA ARG A 227 6.54 -22.40 -3.77
C ARG A 227 5.89 -23.12 -4.95
N ASP A 228 6.21 -24.41 -5.13
CA ASP A 228 5.55 -25.27 -6.14
C ASP A 228 4.03 -25.32 -5.93
N ALA A 229 3.56 -25.48 -4.69
CA ALA A 229 2.13 -25.50 -4.38
C ALA A 229 1.45 -24.16 -4.69
N LEU A 230 2.13 -23.05 -4.39
CA LEU A 230 1.65 -21.70 -4.68
C LEU A 230 1.55 -21.46 -6.20
N ILE A 231 2.57 -21.83 -6.97
CA ILE A 231 2.54 -21.73 -8.43
C ILE A 231 1.45 -22.61 -9.04
N LYS A 232 1.24 -23.82 -8.51
CA LYS A 232 0.13 -24.67 -8.97
C LYS A 232 -1.24 -24.03 -8.71
N LYS A 233 -1.44 -23.38 -7.56
CA LYS A 233 -2.66 -22.61 -7.27
C LYS A 233 -2.85 -21.47 -8.27
N PHE A 234 -1.78 -20.71 -8.51
CA PHE A 234 -1.74 -19.63 -9.49
C PHE A 234 -2.10 -20.12 -10.91
N MET A 235 -1.46 -21.20 -11.38
CA MET A 235 -1.72 -21.78 -12.70
C MET A 235 -3.12 -22.40 -12.80
N LYS A 236 -3.65 -22.99 -11.73
CA LYS A 236 -5.04 -23.47 -11.71
C LYS A 236 -6.02 -22.30 -11.81
N GLN A 237 -5.74 -21.19 -11.13
CA GLN A 237 -6.58 -20.00 -11.18
C GLN A 237 -6.59 -19.40 -12.59
N LEU A 238 -5.43 -19.14 -13.18
CA LEU A 238 -5.33 -18.53 -14.51
C LEU A 238 -5.76 -19.48 -15.63
N PHE A 239 -5.22 -20.69 -15.65
CA PHE A 239 -5.30 -21.59 -16.81
C PHE A 239 -6.18 -22.82 -16.59
N LYS A 240 -6.80 -23.00 -15.41
CA LYS A 240 -7.60 -24.20 -15.05
C LYS A 240 -6.84 -25.53 -15.19
N ILE A 241 -5.51 -25.47 -15.15
CA ILE A 241 -4.66 -26.67 -15.19
C ILE A 241 -4.76 -27.39 -13.84
N ASN A 242 -4.99 -28.69 -13.88
CA ASN A 242 -4.90 -29.56 -12.72
C ASN A 242 -3.56 -30.31 -12.76
N PHE A 243 -2.87 -30.37 -11.62
CA PHE A 243 -1.56 -30.99 -11.43
C PHE A 243 -1.66 -32.30 -10.66
#